data_AF-F9RKM9-F1
#
_entry.id   AF-F9RKM9-F1
#
_cell.length_a   1.000
_cell.length_b   1.000
_cell.length_c   1.000
_cell.angle_alpha   90.00
_cell.angle_beta   90.00
_cell.angle_gamma   90.00
#
_symmetry.space_group_name_H-M   'P 1'
#
loop_
_entity.id
_entity.type
_entity.pdbx_description
1 polymer ?
#
loop_
_entity_poly.entity_id
_entity_poly.type
_entity_poly.pdbx_seq_one_letter_code
_entity_poly.pdbx_strand_id
1 'polypeptide(L)'
;MSNAIPNDIRPPLCYIGFDNSKAIIGTAAMPHQILVIGQMLPTGRAEACTLYPFNDGDEAAALWGRGSLMHGLASQVKGANRFTQVLGVALPEAFNLVDKDYQAAVKTAAVESEGSLMVGFKTPTLEFDVDESEAAEQGWRVSVGNKTAALKSFSTQTGFMVIAAGEGLAAADLAVDVSMTLHGVEATAAGVAARGVQRFIGTALEDAIIYLHIAGKSLSILAQKGDTAAEMAQNITNAVNGDDDFPVRAESADGAVTYTAKQTGETGNDIRVVCNYYAGQAFPSGVMTTNISLSGGQGNPDVSDAISAMADEWFNHIIMPYRDTANLNALRDEMTERWGPMKMTEGTAYLAFSGTHAQTATFGESRNDFLYSCMGAGSSPTPAYLWAASYGAVAAYELAIDPARPLQTLVLPGVLPPPVSERWDLNERNLLLHDGIATHKVDAGGNVMIEREVTMYRLNSYG
;
A
#
# COMPACT_ATOMS: atom_id res chain seq x y z
N MET A 1 -10.54 49.88 13.95
CA MET A 1 -10.43 50.13 15.41
C MET A 1 -8.96 50.38 15.70
N SER A 2 -8.61 51.37 16.51
CA SER A 2 -7.21 51.72 16.77
C SER A 2 -6.59 50.83 17.86
N ASN A 3 -5.38 50.35 17.64
CA ASN A 3 -4.64 49.42 18.53
C ASN A 3 -4.01 50.08 19.76
N ALA A 4 -4.39 51.31 20.07
CA ALA A 4 -3.86 52.05 21.20
C ALA A 4 -5.03 52.58 22.02
N ILE A 5 -5.01 52.32 23.34
CA ILE A 5 -5.93 52.94 24.29
C ILE A 5 -5.52 54.41 24.38
N PRO A 6 -6.40 55.38 24.04
CA PRO A 6 -6.06 56.79 24.10
C PRO A 6 -5.66 57.22 25.52
N ASN A 7 -4.56 57.96 25.63
CA ASN A 7 -3.98 58.41 26.90
C ASN A 7 -4.87 59.42 27.67
N ASP A 8 -5.96 59.86 27.06
CA ASP A 8 -6.91 60.82 27.63
C ASP A 8 -8.06 60.16 28.41
N ILE A 9 -8.09 58.82 28.45
CA ILE A 9 -9.05 58.06 29.24
C ILE A 9 -8.58 58.02 30.71
N ARG A 10 -9.16 58.90 31.53
CA ARG A 10 -8.91 59.04 32.97
C ARG A 10 -9.90 58.37 33.95
N PRO A 11 -11.04 57.76 33.55
CA PRO A 11 -11.89 57.01 34.47
C PRO A 11 -11.21 55.72 34.99
N PRO A 12 -11.32 55.38 36.28
CA PRO A 12 -10.74 54.16 36.83
C PRO A 12 -11.57 52.92 36.46
N LEU A 13 -11.12 52.08 35.52
CA LEU A 13 -11.63 50.74 35.16
C LEU A 13 -10.60 49.99 34.27
N CYS A 14 -10.90 48.76 33.87
CA CYS A 14 -10.11 47.99 32.88
C CYS A 14 -10.60 48.29 31.45
N TYR A 15 -9.67 48.63 30.54
CA TYR A 15 -9.94 48.78 29.11
C TYR A 15 -9.13 47.72 28.34
N ILE A 16 -9.81 46.95 27.48
CA ILE A 16 -9.21 45.91 26.64
C ILE A 16 -9.34 46.36 25.18
N GLY A 17 -8.21 46.48 24.48
CA GLY A 17 -8.17 46.76 23.05
C GLY A 17 -7.96 45.47 22.25
N PHE A 18 -8.75 45.27 21.20
CA PHE A 18 -8.59 44.15 20.27
C PHE A 18 -7.92 44.63 18.99
N ASP A 19 -6.71 44.12 18.72
CA ASP A 19 -5.96 44.37 17.50
C ASP A 19 -6.17 43.22 16.50
N ASN A 20 -6.95 43.48 15.45
CA ASN A 20 -7.22 42.51 14.39
C ASN A 20 -6.24 42.62 13.21
N SER A 21 -5.18 43.44 13.28
CA SER A 21 -4.23 43.67 12.17
C SER A 21 -3.41 42.43 11.78
N LYS A 22 -3.28 41.46 12.70
CA LYS A 22 -2.71 40.13 12.46
C LYS A 22 -3.75 39.02 12.41
N ALA A 23 -5.04 39.35 12.56
CA ALA A 23 -6.10 38.37 12.40
C ALA A 23 -6.28 38.11 10.90
N ILE A 24 -6.34 36.84 10.52
CA ILE A 24 -6.66 36.43 9.15
C ILE A 24 -8.06 36.99 8.82
N ILE A 25 -8.15 37.85 7.81
CA ILE A 25 -9.41 38.45 7.36
C ILE A 25 -10.07 37.43 6.42
N GLY A 26 -10.94 36.58 6.97
CA GLY A 26 -11.60 35.47 6.28
C GLY A 26 -11.49 34.18 7.10
N THR A 27 -12.24 33.15 6.74
CA THR A 27 -11.96 31.80 7.23
C THR A 27 -10.57 31.40 6.76
N ALA A 28 -9.67 31.04 7.67
CA ALA A 28 -8.42 30.40 7.29
C ALA A 28 -8.79 29.15 6.48
N ALA A 29 -8.31 29.06 5.24
CA ALA A 29 -8.46 27.84 4.46
C ALA A 29 -7.78 26.72 5.24
N MET A 30 -8.56 25.78 5.74
CA MET A 30 -8.02 24.63 6.44
C MET A 30 -7.23 23.82 5.41
N PRO A 31 -5.92 23.61 5.58
CA PRO A 31 -5.16 22.84 4.61
C PRO A 31 -5.62 21.38 4.70
N HIS A 32 -6.36 20.91 3.69
CA HIS A 32 -6.70 19.50 3.59
C HIS A 32 -5.47 18.70 3.17
N GLN A 33 -5.16 17.65 3.92
CA GLN A 33 -4.09 16.72 3.59
C GLN A 33 -4.62 15.30 3.42
N ILE A 34 -4.08 14.60 2.42
CA ILE A 34 -4.36 13.19 2.16
C ILE A 34 -3.13 12.37 2.55
N LEU A 35 -3.33 11.36 3.37
CA LEU A 35 -2.36 10.29 3.60
C LEU A 35 -2.70 9.09 2.71
N VAL A 36 -1.70 8.55 2.03
CA VAL A 36 -1.81 7.28 1.30
C VAL A 36 -0.92 6.26 1.98
N ILE A 37 -1.51 5.17 2.45
CA ILE A 37 -0.79 4.02 2.99
C ILE A 37 -0.67 2.99 1.87
N GLY A 38 0.51 2.41 1.68
CA GLY A 38 0.69 1.36 0.68
C GLY A 38 1.98 0.58 0.85
N GLN A 39 2.19 -0.44 0.02
CA GLN A 39 3.40 -1.26 0.03
C GLN A 39 4.37 -0.77 -1.05
N MET A 40 5.66 -0.70 -0.71
CA MET A 40 6.74 -0.49 -1.68
C MET A 40 7.34 -1.81 -2.15
N LEU A 41 7.97 -1.77 -3.33
CA LEU A 41 8.80 -2.87 -3.83
C LEU A 41 10.26 -2.66 -3.42
N PRO A 42 11.09 -3.72 -3.36
CA PRO A 42 12.53 -3.61 -3.11
C PRO A 42 13.29 -2.75 -4.14
N THR A 43 12.67 -2.45 -5.28
CA THR A 43 13.22 -1.54 -6.31
C THR A 43 13.03 -0.06 -5.97
N GLY A 44 12.24 0.27 -4.95
CA GLY A 44 12.09 1.62 -4.41
C GLY A 44 13.37 2.11 -3.73
N ARG A 45 13.53 3.44 -3.70
CA ARG A 45 14.70 4.12 -3.10
C ARG A 45 14.37 4.84 -1.79
N ALA A 46 13.10 5.04 -1.50
CA ALA A 46 12.65 5.68 -0.28
C ALA A 46 12.90 4.76 0.92
N GLU A 47 13.23 5.34 2.06
CA GLU A 47 13.22 4.64 3.33
C GLU A 47 11.79 4.21 3.68
N ALA A 48 11.63 2.95 4.09
CA ALA A 48 10.32 2.43 4.48
C ALA A 48 9.78 3.14 5.72
N CYS A 49 8.47 3.11 5.92
CA CYS A 49 7.78 3.65 7.10
C CYS A 49 8.08 5.13 7.37
N THR A 50 8.40 5.91 6.33
CA THR A 50 8.66 7.35 6.40
C THR A 50 7.70 8.11 5.49
N LEU A 51 7.29 9.31 5.92
CA LEU A 51 6.41 10.19 5.14
C LEU A 51 7.17 10.87 4.01
N TYR A 52 6.69 10.71 2.78
CA TYR A 52 7.18 11.45 1.62
C TYR A 52 6.04 12.20 0.93
N PRO A 53 6.16 13.52 0.67
CA PRO A 53 5.27 14.20 -0.24
C PRO A 53 5.53 13.73 -1.67
N PHE A 54 4.49 13.68 -2.50
CA PHE A 54 4.62 13.41 -3.93
C PHE A 54 3.59 14.20 -4.74
N ASN A 55 3.92 14.48 -6.00
CA ASN A 55 3.11 15.31 -6.88
C ASN A 55 2.52 14.54 -8.07
N ASP A 56 3.15 13.45 -8.48
CA ASP A 56 2.69 12.60 -9.57
C ASP A 56 3.05 11.12 -9.37
N GLY A 57 2.61 10.28 -10.32
CA GLY A 57 2.84 8.84 -10.30
C GLY A 57 4.29 8.45 -10.58
N ASP A 58 5.03 9.22 -11.40
CA ASP A 58 6.41 8.88 -11.77
C ASP A 58 7.38 9.16 -10.60
N GLU A 59 7.14 10.22 -9.83
CA GLU A 59 7.83 10.50 -8.57
C GLU A 59 7.57 9.36 -7.57
N ALA A 60 6.31 8.94 -7.43
CA ALA A 60 5.94 7.80 -6.59
C ALA A 60 6.60 6.48 -7.05
N ALA A 61 6.70 6.24 -8.36
CA ALA A 61 7.40 5.07 -8.91
C ALA A 61 8.90 5.09 -8.60
N ALA A 62 9.53 6.26 -8.61
CA ALA A 62 10.94 6.42 -8.26
C ALA A 62 11.20 6.21 -6.76
N LEU A 63 10.28 6.65 -5.91
CA LEU A 63 10.36 6.49 -4.46
C LEU A 63 10.11 5.05 -4.02
N TRP A 64 9.00 4.44 -4.48
CA TRP A 64 8.48 3.18 -3.92
C TRP A 64 8.53 1.99 -4.88
N GLY A 65 9.10 2.18 -6.07
CA GLY A 65 9.25 1.17 -7.10
C GLY A 65 8.07 1.16 -8.09
N ARG A 66 8.39 1.11 -9.37
CA ARG A 66 7.41 1.06 -10.47
C ARG A 66 6.60 -0.24 -10.42
N GLY A 67 5.28 -0.10 -10.52
CA GLY A 67 4.32 -1.21 -10.42
C GLY A 67 4.03 -1.71 -9.00
N SER A 68 4.49 -0.99 -7.96
CA SER A 68 4.11 -1.25 -6.56
C SER A 68 2.65 -0.86 -6.28
N LEU A 69 2.08 -1.37 -5.18
CA LEU A 69 0.78 -0.94 -4.67
C LEU A 69 0.76 0.58 -4.47
N MET A 70 1.85 1.10 -3.88
CA MET A 70 1.99 2.52 -3.62
C MET A 70 2.05 3.35 -4.92
N HIS A 71 2.74 2.88 -5.94
CA HIS A 71 2.73 3.52 -7.27
C HIS A 71 1.33 3.59 -7.87
N GLY A 72 0.57 2.49 -7.80
CA GLY A 72 -0.82 2.44 -8.29
C GLY A 72 -1.74 3.40 -7.53
N LEU A 73 -1.68 3.39 -6.19
CA LEU A 73 -2.44 4.31 -5.36
C LEU A 73 -2.08 5.77 -5.63
N ALA A 74 -0.79 6.10 -5.65
CA ALA A 74 -0.31 7.46 -5.88
C ALA A 74 -0.76 8.02 -7.24
N SER A 75 -0.61 7.22 -8.30
CA SER A 75 -1.08 7.55 -9.65
C SER A 75 -2.59 7.78 -9.67
N GLN A 76 -3.36 6.94 -8.97
CA GLN A 76 -4.81 7.03 -8.92
C GLN A 76 -5.30 8.24 -8.12
N VAL A 77 -4.68 8.52 -6.96
CA VAL A 77 -5.00 9.70 -6.13
C VAL A 77 -4.72 10.97 -6.90
N LYS A 78 -3.54 11.12 -7.52
CA LYS A 78 -3.20 12.31 -8.30
C LYS A 78 -3.98 12.43 -9.61
N GLY A 79 -4.38 11.30 -10.19
CA GLY A 79 -5.31 11.27 -11.31
C GLY A 79 -6.68 11.85 -10.96
N ALA A 80 -7.16 11.58 -9.73
CA ALA A 80 -8.44 12.06 -9.22
C ALA A 80 -8.39 13.47 -8.61
N ASN A 81 -7.30 13.80 -7.92
CA ASN A 81 -7.12 15.06 -7.22
C ASN A 81 -5.67 15.55 -7.36
N ARG A 82 -5.47 16.57 -8.19
CA ARG A 82 -4.15 17.15 -8.48
C ARG A 82 -3.75 18.27 -7.52
N PHE A 83 -4.67 18.74 -6.66
CA PHE A 83 -4.51 20.00 -5.95
C PHE A 83 -4.23 19.82 -4.46
N THR A 84 -4.89 18.84 -3.83
CA THR A 84 -4.70 18.57 -2.41
C THR A 84 -3.30 18.03 -2.16
N GLN A 85 -2.68 18.45 -1.06
CA GLN A 85 -1.38 17.94 -0.65
C GLN A 85 -1.53 16.45 -0.30
N VAL A 86 -0.64 15.62 -0.84
CA VAL A 86 -0.65 14.18 -0.61
C VAL A 86 0.69 13.74 -0.09
N LEU A 87 0.67 13.02 1.01
CA LEU A 87 1.83 12.36 1.59
C LEU A 87 1.60 10.86 1.52
N GLY A 88 2.67 10.14 1.22
CA GLY A 88 2.68 8.69 1.18
C GLY A 88 3.53 8.13 2.29
N VAL A 89 3.05 7.07 2.93
CA VAL A 89 3.86 6.21 3.79
C VAL A 89 3.84 4.81 3.20
N ALA A 90 5.03 4.33 2.84
CA ALA A 90 5.18 3.02 2.24
C ALA A 90 5.72 2.01 3.25
N LEU A 91 5.01 0.91 3.39
CA LEU A 91 5.41 -0.23 4.19
C LEU A 91 6.31 -1.15 3.35
N PRO A 92 7.32 -1.77 3.97
CA PRO A 92 8.09 -2.80 3.30
C PRO A 92 7.18 -4.00 2.99
N GLU A 93 7.66 -4.95 2.18
CA GLU A 93 6.94 -6.21 2.10
C GLU A 93 6.88 -6.89 3.47
N ALA A 94 5.84 -7.67 3.73
CA ALA A 94 5.76 -8.40 5.00
C ALA A 94 6.95 -9.37 5.07
N PHE A 95 7.84 -9.16 6.05
CA PHE A 95 9.00 -10.01 6.31
C PHE A 95 8.89 -10.61 7.72
N ASN A 96 9.20 -11.89 7.83
CA ASN A 96 9.44 -12.54 9.11
C ASN A 96 10.94 -12.52 9.33
N LEU A 97 11.35 -12.09 10.53
CA LEU A 97 12.71 -12.33 11.00
C LEU A 97 12.81 -13.79 11.42
N VAL A 98 13.64 -14.56 10.72
CA VAL A 98 13.90 -15.97 11.02
C VAL A 98 15.35 -16.11 11.45
N ASP A 99 15.59 -16.82 12.56
CA ASP A 99 16.93 -17.16 12.99
C ASP A 99 17.68 -17.91 11.88
N LYS A 100 18.84 -17.39 11.49
CA LYS A 100 19.70 -17.98 10.47
C LYS A 100 21.16 -17.94 10.90
N ASP A 101 21.80 -19.08 10.69
CA ASP A 101 23.22 -19.25 10.95
C ASP A 101 24.03 -18.94 9.69
N TYR A 102 24.94 -17.98 9.79
CA TYR A 102 25.88 -17.62 8.74
C TYR A 102 27.28 -18.12 9.08
N GLN A 103 27.95 -18.74 8.11
CA GLN A 103 29.29 -19.29 8.30
C GLN A 103 30.34 -18.25 7.89
N ALA A 104 31.37 -18.09 8.72
CA ALA A 104 32.53 -17.25 8.42
C ALA A 104 33.81 -17.87 8.99
N ALA A 105 34.96 -17.30 8.62
CA ALA A 105 36.23 -17.66 9.21
C ALA A 105 37.09 -16.43 9.45
N VAL A 106 37.95 -16.46 10.46
CA VAL A 106 38.85 -15.35 10.79
C VAL A 106 39.89 -15.17 9.68
N LYS A 107 39.97 -13.96 9.12
CA LYS A 107 41.01 -13.54 8.16
C LYS A 107 42.17 -12.85 8.87
N THR A 108 41.87 -11.96 9.81
CA THR A 108 42.88 -11.29 10.64
C THR A 108 42.52 -11.48 12.10
N ALA A 109 43.51 -11.85 12.92
CA ALA A 109 43.31 -12.11 14.34
C ALA A 109 42.65 -10.92 15.05
N ALA A 110 41.86 -11.22 16.07
CA ALA A 110 41.13 -10.21 16.83
C ALA A 110 42.08 -9.20 17.49
N VAL A 111 41.74 -7.92 17.38
CA VAL A 111 42.36 -6.84 18.15
C VAL A 111 41.36 -6.33 19.17
N GLU A 112 41.74 -6.35 20.44
CA GLU A 112 40.91 -5.84 21.53
C GLU A 112 41.10 -4.33 21.69
N SER A 113 40.00 -3.58 21.69
CA SER A 113 39.98 -2.15 21.92
C SER A 113 38.69 -1.76 22.64
N GLU A 114 38.81 -1.02 23.74
CA GLU A 114 37.67 -0.42 24.47
C GLU A 114 36.49 -1.39 24.72
N GLY A 115 36.77 -2.61 25.18
CA GLY A 115 35.74 -3.60 25.50
C GLY A 115 35.06 -4.25 24.29
N SER A 116 35.68 -4.15 23.11
CA SER A 116 35.23 -4.81 21.88
C SER A 116 36.40 -5.54 21.20
N LEU A 117 36.08 -6.60 20.46
CA LEU A 117 37.01 -7.39 19.65
C LEU A 117 36.75 -7.07 18.18
N MET A 118 37.71 -6.46 17.51
CA MET A 118 37.64 -6.19 16.07
C MET A 118 38.31 -7.34 15.32
N VAL A 119 37.56 -7.99 14.43
CA VAL A 119 38.01 -9.18 13.69
C VAL A 119 37.80 -8.97 12.21
N GLY A 120 38.81 -9.26 11.40
CA GLY A 120 38.64 -9.31 9.94
C GLY A 120 38.19 -10.71 9.54
N PHE A 121 37.25 -10.80 8.60
CA PHE A 121 36.64 -12.07 8.21
C PHE A 121 36.94 -12.47 6.76
N LYS A 122 36.85 -13.76 6.47
CA LYS A 122 36.84 -14.32 5.11
C LYS A 122 35.39 -14.40 4.64
N THR A 123 35.18 -14.33 3.32
CA THR A 123 33.88 -14.29 2.63
C THR A 123 32.83 -15.12 3.38
N PRO A 124 31.94 -14.46 4.14
CA PRO A 124 30.94 -15.15 4.93
C PRO A 124 29.74 -15.45 4.03
N THR A 125 28.86 -16.31 4.49
CA THR A 125 27.57 -16.53 3.83
C THR A 125 26.58 -15.38 4.04
N LEU A 126 26.94 -14.38 4.86
CA LEU A 126 26.19 -13.14 5.08
C LEU A 126 26.64 -12.09 4.06
N GLU A 127 25.72 -11.63 3.22
CA GLU A 127 26.03 -10.74 2.08
C GLU A 127 25.62 -9.27 2.30
N PHE A 128 25.10 -8.93 3.49
CA PHE A 128 24.67 -7.57 3.85
C PHE A 128 25.33 -7.08 5.15
N ASP A 129 25.32 -5.76 5.34
CA ASP A 129 25.90 -5.10 6.51
C ASP A 129 24.88 -5.07 7.66
N VAL A 130 25.36 -5.20 8.90
CA VAL A 130 24.55 -5.12 10.14
C VAL A 130 25.16 -4.04 11.02
N ASP A 131 24.36 -3.05 11.39
CA ASP A 131 24.79 -1.95 12.27
C ASP A 131 24.59 -2.24 13.76
N GLU A 132 25.05 -1.34 14.63
CA GLU A 132 25.02 -1.54 16.09
C GLU A 132 23.62 -1.51 16.69
N SER A 133 22.72 -0.70 16.14
CA SER A 133 21.31 -0.70 16.53
C SER A 133 20.64 -2.01 16.17
N GLU A 134 20.81 -2.46 14.92
CA GLU A 134 20.20 -3.65 14.37
C GLU A 134 20.70 -4.91 15.09
N ALA A 135 22.01 -5.02 15.30
CA ALA A 135 22.61 -6.16 15.99
C ALA A 135 22.09 -6.29 17.43
N ALA A 136 21.91 -5.17 18.13
CA ALA A 136 21.43 -5.14 19.50
C ALA A 136 19.93 -5.47 19.61
N GLU A 137 19.10 -4.89 18.73
CA GLU A 137 17.66 -5.10 18.72
C GLU A 137 17.29 -6.54 18.34
N GLN A 138 17.94 -7.07 17.30
CA GLN A 138 17.69 -8.42 16.78
C GLN A 138 18.50 -9.49 17.52
N GLY A 139 19.36 -9.11 18.48
CA GLY A 139 20.08 -10.02 19.36
C GLY A 139 21.15 -10.87 18.68
N TRP A 140 21.87 -10.32 17.70
CA TRP A 140 22.89 -11.03 16.92
C TRP A 140 24.04 -11.53 17.80
N ARG A 141 24.54 -12.74 17.50
CA ARG A 141 25.61 -13.39 18.26
C ARG A 141 26.64 -14.02 17.34
N VAL A 142 27.86 -14.17 17.83
CA VAL A 142 28.92 -14.95 17.18
C VAL A 142 29.31 -16.10 18.09
N SER A 143 29.42 -17.31 17.54
CA SER A 143 29.93 -18.48 18.23
C SER A 143 31.20 -19.04 17.59
N VAL A 144 32.13 -19.48 18.44
CA VAL A 144 33.33 -20.22 18.05
C VAL A 144 33.41 -21.44 18.97
N GLY A 145 33.17 -22.62 18.43
CA GLY A 145 33.00 -23.83 19.23
C GLY A 145 31.85 -23.70 20.22
N ASN A 146 32.13 -23.80 21.53
CA ASN A 146 31.12 -23.67 22.59
C ASN A 146 31.05 -22.27 23.22
N LYS A 147 31.85 -21.32 22.72
CA LYS A 147 31.91 -19.95 23.24
C LYS A 147 31.08 -19.04 22.35
N THR A 148 30.33 -18.14 22.95
CA THR A 148 29.44 -17.20 22.25
C THR A 148 29.66 -15.79 22.80
N ALA A 149 29.50 -14.75 21.98
CA ALA A 149 29.43 -13.36 22.42
C ALA A 149 28.49 -12.57 21.52
N ALA A 150 27.98 -11.42 21.98
CA ALA A 150 27.16 -10.53 21.17
C ALA A 150 27.95 -9.94 19.99
N LEU A 151 27.34 -9.94 18.80
CA LEU A 151 27.82 -9.17 17.66
C LEU A 151 27.40 -7.71 17.86
N LYS A 152 28.30 -6.77 17.61
CA LYS A 152 27.97 -5.33 17.59
C LYS A 152 27.81 -4.80 16.19
N SER A 153 28.64 -5.22 15.23
CA SER A 153 28.47 -4.78 13.84
C SER A 153 29.17 -5.72 12.89
N PHE A 154 28.70 -5.77 11.65
CA PHE A 154 29.31 -6.51 10.56
C PHE A 154 29.27 -5.67 9.28
N SER A 155 30.41 -5.47 8.62
CA SER A 155 30.43 -4.75 7.34
C SER A 155 31.23 -5.50 6.28
N THR A 156 30.53 -5.85 5.20
CA THR A 156 31.08 -6.38 3.95
C THR A 156 31.99 -5.38 3.25
N GLN A 157 31.73 -4.06 3.40
CA GLN A 157 32.52 -3.02 2.78
C GLN A 157 33.90 -2.88 3.43
N THR A 158 33.96 -2.87 4.77
CA THR A 158 35.23 -2.73 5.49
C THR A 158 35.93 -4.09 5.66
N GLY A 159 35.19 -5.19 5.59
CA GLY A 159 35.70 -6.55 5.82
C GLY A 159 35.95 -6.86 7.30
N PHE A 160 35.37 -6.05 8.20
CA PHE A 160 35.51 -6.20 9.65
C PHE A 160 34.16 -6.43 10.32
N MET A 161 34.22 -7.18 11.41
CA MET A 161 33.15 -7.30 12.38
C MET A 161 33.64 -6.87 13.77
N VAL A 162 32.74 -6.34 14.56
CA VAL A 162 32.99 -5.92 15.94
C VAL A 162 32.15 -6.81 16.85
N ILE A 163 32.79 -7.45 17.82
CA ILE A 163 32.18 -8.38 18.77
C ILE A 163 32.35 -7.79 20.18
N ALA A 164 31.36 -7.95 21.06
CA ALA A 164 31.50 -7.55 22.45
C ALA A 164 32.60 -8.36 23.15
N ALA A 165 33.53 -7.70 23.87
CA ALA A 165 34.53 -8.39 24.66
C ALA A 165 33.94 -8.79 26.04
N GLY A 166 34.40 -9.92 26.59
CA GLY A 166 34.11 -10.30 27.98
C GLY A 166 32.91 -11.24 28.20
N GLU A 167 32.15 -11.59 27.16
CA GLU A 167 31.00 -12.50 27.26
C GLU A 167 31.31 -13.98 26.95
N GLY A 168 32.58 -14.36 26.97
CA GLY A 168 33.03 -15.77 26.82
C GLY A 168 33.93 -16.03 25.62
N LEU A 169 33.95 -15.13 24.63
CA LEU A 169 34.96 -15.08 23.57
C LEU A 169 36.08 -14.09 23.95
N ALA A 170 37.33 -14.53 23.81
CA ALA A 170 38.52 -13.69 23.95
C ALA A 170 39.26 -13.57 22.62
N ALA A 171 40.16 -12.58 22.50
CA ALA A 171 40.96 -12.40 21.28
C ALA A 171 41.74 -13.68 20.87
N ALA A 172 42.16 -14.48 21.85
CA ALA A 172 42.87 -15.74 21.63
C ALA A 172 42.01 -16.84 20.96
N ASP A 173 40.68 -16.77 21.10
CA ASP A 173 39.75 -17.73 20.49
C ASP A 173 39.51 -17.42 18.99
N LEU A 174 39.89 -16.21 18.55
CA LEU A 174 39.67 -15.68 17.21
C LEU A 174 41.01 -15.55 16.46
N ALA A 175 41.75 -16.66 16.39
CA ALA A 175 42.97 -16.77 15.61
C ALA A 175 42.66 -16.95 14.11
N VAL A 176 43.63 -16.66 13.25
CA VAL A 176 43.48 -16.81 11.79
C VAL A 176 43.03 -18.24 11.42
N ASP A 177 42.13 -18.34 10.45
CA ASP A 177 41.53 -19.59 9.95
C ASP A 177 40.58 -20.33 10.90
N VAL A 178 40.29 -19.75 12.07
CA VAL A 178 39.25 -20.29 12.96
C VAL A 178 37.88 -20.06 12.34
N SER A 179 37.09 -21.14 12.22
CA SER A 179 35.69 -21.08 11.80
C SER A 179 34.83 -20.48 12.90
N MET A 180 33.89 -19.62 12.50
CA MET A 180 32.92 -19.00 13.37
C MET A 180 31.52 -19.09 12.73
N THR A 181 30.50 -19.16 13.57
CA THR A 181 29.10 -19.07 13.15
C THR A 181 28.53 -17.77 13.68
N LEU A 182 27.94 -16.96 12.80
CA LEU A 182 27.15 -15.81 13.18
C LEU A 182 25.69 -16.27 13.26
N HIS A 183 25.09 -16.13 14.43
CA HIS A 183 23.68 -16.33 14.67
C HIS A 183 23.01 -14.97 14.49
N GLY A 184 22.34 -14.80 13.36
CA GLY A 184 21.61 -13.59 13.05
C GLY A 184 20.17 -13.91 12.71
N VAL A 185 19.46 -12.91 12.25
CA VAL A 185 18.14 -13.08 11.64
C VAL A 185 18.23 -12.72 10.17
N GLU A 186 17.41 -13.38 9.36
CA GLU A 186 17.20 -12.98 7.97
C GLU A 186 15.73 -12.65 7.78
N ALA A 187 15.48 -11.52 7.09
CA ALA A 187 14.16 -11.20 6.60
C ALA A 187 13.75 -12.19 5.51
N THR A 188 12.85 -13.13 5.85
CA THR A 188 12.21 -14.02 4.89
C THR A 188 10.84 -13.44 4.54
N ALA A 189 10.45 -13.49 3.26
CA ALA A 189 9.10 -13.06 2.85
C ALA A 189 8.03 -13.81 3.66
N ALA A 190 7.26 -13.07 4.47
CA ALA A 190 6.16 -13.59 5.27
C ALA A 190 4.85 -13.66 4.46
N GLY A 191 4.74 -12.81 3.44
CA GLY A 191 3.58 -12.74 2.58
C GLY A 191 3.67 -13.66 1.36
N VAL A 192 2.51 -14.11 0.90
CA VAL A 192 2.36 -14.85 -0.36
C VAL A 192 1.81 -13.90 -1.40
N ALA A 193 2.42 -13.87 -2.59
CA ALA A 193 1.91 -13.12 -3.73
C ALA A 193 0.71 -13.85 -4.36
N ALA A 194 -0.35 -13.11 -4.68
CA ALA A 194 -1.51 -13.67 -5.35
C ALA A 194 -1.15 -14.16 -6.76
N ARG A 195 -1.72 -15.30 -7.16
CA ARG A 195 -1.47 -15.93 -8.46
C ARG A 195 -2.78 -16.27 -9.17
N GLY A 196 -2.76 -16.23 -10.50
CA GLY A 196 -3.90 -16.56 -11.34
C GLY A 196 -3.43 -17.08 -12.70
N VAL A 197 -4.05 -18.16 -13.16
CA VAL A 197 -3.68 -18.81 -14.43
C VAL A 197 -4.80 -18.61 -15.44
N GLN A 198 -4.50 -17.94 -16.55
CA GLN A 198 -5.40 -17.78 -17.68
C GLN A 198 -4.99 -18.73 -18.79
N ARG A 199 -5.90 -19.61 -19.21
CA ARG A 199 -5.62 -20.56 -20.30
C ARG A 199 -6.26 -20.08 -21.59
N PHE A 200 -5.46 -20.01 -22.64
CA PHE A 200 -5.90 -19.79 -24.01
C PHE A 200 -6.09 -21.14 -24.69
N ILE A 201 -7.17 -21.26 -25.44
CA ILE A 201 -7.50 -22.48 -26.18
C ILE A 201 -7.73 -22.12 -27.64
N GLY A 202 -7.19 -22.95 -28.53
CA GLY A 202 -7.37 -22.87 -29.97
C GLY A 202 -6.25 -22.14 -30.71
N THR A 203 -6.56 -21.77 -31.95
CA THR A 203 -5.65 -21.12 -32.90
C THR A 203 -6.41 -19.96 -33.54
N ALA A 204 -5.76 -18.82 -33.72
CA ALA A 204 -6.37 -17.68 -34.37
C ALA A 204 -6.64 -17.99 -35.86
N LEU A 205 -7.91 -17.91 -36.27
CA LEU A 205 -8.33 -18.15 -37.66
C LEU A 205 -8.30 -16.87 -38.52
N GLU A 206 -8.14 -15.73 -37.88
CA GLU A 206 -8.10 -14.40 -38.49
C GLU A 206 -7.14 -13.48 -37.72
N ASP A 207 -6.68 -12.42 -38.38
CA ASP A 207 -5.92 -11.35 -37.73
C ASP A 207 -6.89 -10.48 -36.92
N ALA A 208 -6.73 -10.45 -35.59
CA ALA A 208 -7.55 -9.64 -34.73
C ALA A 208 -6.81 -9.23 -33.45
N ILE A 209 -7.29 -8.17 -32.81
CA ILE A 209 -6.72 -7.67 -31.56
C ILE A 209 -7.42 -8.32 -30.37
N ILE A 210 -6.65 -8.89 -29.46
CA ILE A 210 -7.13 -9.32 -28.15
C ILE A 210 -6.97 -8.14 -27.19
N TYR A 211 -8.08 -7.70 -26.61
CA TYR A 211 -8.09 -6.66 -25.58
C TYR A 211 -8.13 -7.33 -24.20
N LEU A 212 -7.16 -7.00 -23.35
CA LEU A 212 -7.11 -7.42 -21.95
C LEU A 212 -7.13 -6.18 -21.06
N HIS A 213 -7.74 -6.30 -19.88
CA HIS A 213 -7.62 -5.38 -18.78
C HIS A 213 -7.02 -6.12 -17.60
N ILE A 214 -5.88 -5.64 -17.09
CA ILE A 214 -5.20 -6.17 -15.91
C ILE A 214 -5.24 -5.09 -14.85
N ALA A 215 -5.88 -5.36 -13.72
CA ALA A 215 -6.09 -4.37 -12.66
C ALA A 215 -6.73 -3.04 -13.17
N GLY A 216 -7.59 -3.13 -14.19
CA GLY A 216 -8.22 -1.98 -14.84
C GLY A 216 -7.39 -1.32 -15.96
N LYS A 217 -6.07 -1.56 -16.04
CA LYS A 217 -5.21 -1.03 -17.11
C LYS A 217 -5.36 -1.86 -18.40
N SER A 218 -5.56 -1.20 -19.53
CA SER A 218 -5.76 -1.84 -20.82
C SER A 218 -4.45 -2.32 -21.46
N LEU A 219 -4.47 -3.50 -22.06
CA LEU A 219 -3.43 -4.11 -22.87
C LEU A 219 -4.05 -4.62 -24.17
N SER A 220 -3.43 -4.31 -25.31
CA SER A 220 -3.89 -4.77 -26.63
C SER A 220 -2.79 -5.58 -27.31
N ILE A 221 -3.12 -6.80 -27.73
CA ILE A 221 -2.18 -7.70 -28.41
C ILE A 221 -2.75 -8.11 -29.75
N LEU A 222 -1.95 -8.03 -30.80
CA LEU A 222 -2.31 -8.57 -32.11
C LEU A 222 -2.15 -10.10 -32.08
N ALA A 223 -3.23 -10.81 -32.37
CA ALA A 223 -3.19 -12.23 -32.71
C ALA A 223 -3.25 -12.33 -34.24
N GLN A 224 -2.24 -12.95 -34.84
CA GLN A 224 -2.17 -13.17 -36.27
C GLN A 224 -2.78 -14.51 -36.63
N LYS A 225 -3.33 -14.61 -37.84
CA LYS A 225 -3.88 -15.86 -38.37
C LYS A 225 -2.81 -16.94 -38.37
N GLY A 226 -3.11 -18.04 -37.68
CA GLY A 226 -2.21 -19.18 -37.50
C GLY A 226 -1.53 -19.20 -36.13
N ASP A 227 -1.58 -18.12 -35.35
CA ASP A 227 -1.01 -18.09 -34.00
C ASP A 227 -1.69 -19.13 -33.11
N THR A 228 -0.86 -19.98 -32.52
CA THR A 228 -1.27 -20.98 -31.55
C THR A 228 -1.52 -20.34 -30.18
N ALA A 229 -2.26 -21.04 -29.30
CA ALA A 229 -2.43 -20.62 -27.91
C ALA A 229 -1.09 -20.35 -27.19
N ALA A 230 -0.04 -21.11 -27.49
CA ALA A 230 1.28 -20.93 -26.90
C ALA A 230 1.96 -19.62 -27.35
N GLU A 231 1.88 -19.30 -28.64
CA GLU A 231 2.43 -18.05 -29.20
C GLU A 231 1.68 -16.83 -28.67
N MET A 232 0.34 -16.89 -28.64
CA MET A 232 -0.47 -15.82 -28.06
C MET A 232 -0.16 -15.60 -26.57
N ALA A 233 -0.04 -16.69 -25.79
CA ALA A 233 0.34 -16.62 -24.39
C ALA A 233 1.71 -15.96 -24.20
N GLN A 234 2.69 -16.32 -25.04
CA GLN A 234 4.03 -15.71 -24.99
C GLN A 234 4.01 -14.22 -25.35
N ASN A 235 3.23 -13.82 -26.36
CA ASN A 235 3.09 -12.42 -26.75
C ASN A 235 2.47 -11.58 -25.62
N ILE A 236 1.45 -12.11 -24.93
CA ILE A 236 0.85 -11.48 -23.75
C ILE A 236 1.89 -11.36 -22.64
N THR A 237 2.61 -12.43 -22.31
CA THR A 237 3.67 -12.42 -21.29
C THR A 237 4.73 -11.35 -21.56
N ASN A 238 5.20 -11.25 -22.80
CA ASN A 238 6.21 -10.27 -23.19
C ASN A 238 5.69 -8.84 -23.05
N ALA A 239 4.43 -8.59 -23.42
CA ALA A 239 3.85 -7.26 -23.34
C ALA A 239 3.56 -6.83 -21.90
N VAL A 240 3.11 -7.76 -21.04
CA VAL A 240 2.92 -7.49 -19.61
C VAL A 240 4.25 -7.18 -18.92
N ASN A 241 5.29 -7.98 -19.18
CA ASN A 241 6.60 -7.77 -18.59
C ASN A 241 7.39 -6.62 -19.24
N GLY A 242 6.95 -6.12 -20.40
CA GLY A 242 7.54 -4.96 -21.08
C GLY A 242 7.06 -3.61 -20.54
N ASP A 243 5.96 -3.59 -19.77
CA ASP A 243 5.42 -2.41 -19.10
C ASP A 243 5.46 -2.61 -17.59
N ASP A 244 6.47 -2.00 -16.95
CA ASP A 244 6.71 -2.12 -15.51
C ASP A 244 5.62 -1.49 -14.64
N ASP A 245 4.67 -0.75 -15.20
CA ASP A 245 3.56 -0.18 -14.43
C ASP A 245 2.52 -1.23 -14.04
N PHE A 246 2.44 -2.36 -14.76
CA PHE A 246 1.50 -3.41 -14.38
C PHE A 246 1.84 -3.94 -12.97
N PRO A 247 0.84 -4.15 -12.11
CA PRO A 247 1.04 -4.66 -10.75
C PRO A 247 1.30 -6.17 -10.70
N VAL A 248 1.54 -6.80 -11.85
CA VAL A 248 1.77 -8.25 -11.99
C VAL A 248 3.01 -8.52 -12.85
N ARG A 249 3.60 -9.69 -12.66
CA ARG A 249 4.54 -10.34 -13.59
C ARG A 249 3.83 -11.51 -14.25
N ALA A 250 4.12 -11.76 -15.52
CA ALA A 250 3.54 -12.86 -16.27
C ALA A 250 4.59 -13.91 -16.65
N GLU A 251 4.18 -15.18 -16.68
CA GLU A 251 4.96 -16.31 -17.21
C GLU A 251 4.05 -17.17 -18.09
N SER A 252 4.53 -17.61 -19.26
CA SER A 252 3.76 -18.46 -20.17
C SER A 252 4.26 -19.89 -20.22
N ALA A 253 3.34 -20.85 -20.24
CA ALA A 253 3.61 -22.28 -20.42
C ALA A 253 2.45 -22.96 -21.15
N ASP A 254 2.72 -23.63 -22.29
CA ASP A 254 1.75 -24.46 -23.03
C ASP A 254 0.35 -23.83 -23.23
N GLY A 255 0.33 -22.55 -23.63
CA GLY A 255 -0.91 -21.77 -23.86
C GLY A 255 -1.60 -21.26 -22.60
N ALA A 256 -1.00 -21.42 -21.42
CA ALA A 256 -1.39 -20.74 -20.20
C ALA A 256 -0.49 -19.53 -19.93
N VAL A 257 -1.07 -18.45 -19.43
CA VAL A 257 -0.38 -17.29 -18.85
C VAL A 257 -0.64 -17.28 -17.35
N THR A 258 0.41 -17.44 -16.57
CA THR A 258 0.40 -17.33 -15.11
C THR A 258 0.76 -15.90 -14.73
N TYR A 259 -0.18 -15.19 -14.12
CA TYR A 259 0.05 -13.87 -13.55
C TYR A 259 0.34 -14.01 -12.06
N THR A 260 1.42 -13.37 -11.59
CA THR A 260 1.78 -13.27 -10.18
C THR A 260 1.82 -11.80 -9.80
N ALA A 261 1.13 -11.40 -8.73
CA ALA A 261 1.20 -10.04 -8.20
C ALA A 261 2.66 -9.67 -7.86
N LYS A 262 3.07 -8.42 -8.15
CA LYS A 262 4.42 -7.95 -7.82
C LYS A 262 4.66 -7.87 -6.32
N GLN A 263 3.61 -7.58 -5.56
CA GLN A 263 3.63 -7.53 -4.11
C GLN A 263 2.98 -8.77 -3.49
N THR A 264 3.36 -9.02 -2.25
CA THR A 264 2.71 -9.99 -1.38
C THR A 264 1.47 -9.41 -0.70
N GLY A 265 0.60 -10.26 -0.15
CA GLY A 265 -0.58 -9.83 0.59
C GLY A 265 -1.90 -10.07 -0.12
N GLU A 266 -2.99 -9.90 0.64
CA GLU A 266 -4.37 -10.15 0.21
C GLU A 266 -4.86 -9.12 -0.82
N THR A 267 -4.25 -7.93 -0.87
CA THR A 267 -4.60 -6.88 -1.86
C THR A 267 -4.40 -7.35 -3.30
N GLY A 268 -3.49 -8.31 -3.54
CA GLY A 268 -3.29 -8.93 -4.85
C GLY A 268 -4.48 -9.77 -5.33
N ASN A 269 -5.34 -10.24 -4.42
CA ASN A 269 -6.54 -11.03 -4.76
C ASN A 269 -7.61 -10.19 -5.48
N ASP A 270 -7.56 -8.86 -5.35
CA ASP A 270 -8.46 -7.95 -6.07
C ASP A 270 -8.05 -7.74 -7.53
N ILE A 271 -6.88 -8.24 -7.95
CA ILE A 271 -6.40 -8.10 -9.33
C ILE A 271 -7.17 -9.06 -10.23
N ARG A 272 -7.87 -8.48 -11.21
CA ARG A 272 -8.64 -9.22 -12.22
C ARG A 272 -7.98 -9.07 -13.58
N VAL A 273 -8.05 -10.14 -14.37
CA VAL A 273 -7.70 -10.16 -15.79
C VAL A 273 -8.99 -10.39 -16.58
N VAL A 274 -9.43 -9.34 -17.27
CA VAL A 274 -10.70 -9.30 -18.00
C VAL A 274 -10.43 -9.09 -19.47
N CYS A 275 -10.92 -9.99 -20.32
CA CYS A 275 -10.79 -9.86 -21.76
C CYS A 275 -12.04 -9.22 -22.37
N ASN A 276 -11.84 -8.46 -23.45
CA ASN A 276 -12.90 -7.86 -24.27
C ASN A 276 -13.98 -7.15 -23.45
N TYR A 277 -13.54 -6.23 -22.59
CA TYR A 277 -14.40 -5.55 -21.63
C TYR A 277 -15.47 -4.66 -22.31
N TYR A 278 -15.13 -3.99 -23.42
CA TYR A 278 -16.05 -3.08 -24.10
C TYR A 278 -16.94 -3.82 -25.10
N ALA A 279 -18.18 -3.34 -25.24
CA ALA A 279 -19.12 -3.85 -26.23
C ALA A 279 -18.54 -3.73 -27.66
N GLY A 280 -18.62 -4.82 -28.43
CA GLY A 280 -18.07 -4.89 -29.79
C GLY A 280 -16.64 -5.43 -29.87
N GLN A 281 -15.95 -5.62 -28.73
CA GLN A 281 -14.71 -6.40 -28.69
C GLN A 281 -15.05 -7.89 -28.66
N ALA A 282 -14.37 -8.66 -29.51
CA ALA A 282 -14.55 -10.11 -29.59
C ALA A 282 -13.18 -10.78 -29.76
N PHE A 283 -13.10 -12.04 -29.35
CA PHE A 283 -11.91 -12.83 -29.63
C PHE A 283 -11.78 -13.10 -31.14
N PRO A 284 -10.55 -13.25 -31.65
CA PRO A 284 -10.34 -13.84 -32.97
C PRO A 284 -11.08 -15.17 -33.06
N SER A 285 -11.72 -15.43 -34.20
CA SER A 285 -12.36 -16.70 -34.47
C SER A 285 -11.41 -17.86 -34.18
N GLY A 286 -11.87 -18.86 -33.41
CA GLY A 286 -11.07 -20.03 -33.02
C GLY A 286 -10.26 -19.88 -31.73
N VAL A 287 -10.29 -18.72 -31.08
CA VAL A 287 -9.63 -18.48 -29.77
C VAL A 287 -10.67 -18.28 -28.68
N MET A 288 -10.45 -18.91 -27.53
CA MET A 288 -11.27 -18.70 -26.34
C MET A 288 -10.41 -18.67 -25.08
N THR A 289 -10.81 -17.83 -24.13
CA THR A 289 -10.29 -17.81 -22.76
C THR A 289 -11.38 -17.33 -21.80
N THR A 290 -11.12 -17.47 -20.51
CA THR A 290 -12.01 -17.02 -19.43
C THR A 290 -11.37 -15.86 -18.68
N ASN A 291 -12.21 -14.96 -18.18
CA ASN A 291 -11.78 -13.97 -17.21
C ASN A 291 -11.36 -14.67 -15.92
N ILE A 292 -10.32 -14.15 -15.28
CA ILE A 292 -9.80 -14.70 -14.02
C ILE A 292 -9.64 -13.60 -12.98
N SER A 293 -9.65 -14.01 -11.72
CA SER A 293 -9.16 -13.21 -10.61
C SER A 293 -7.94 -13.92 -10.03
N LEU A 294 -6.94 -13.15 -9.60
CA LEU A 294 -5.84 -13.71 -8.82
C LEU A 294 -6.37 -14.16 -7.45
N SER A 295 -5.71 -15.15 -6.86
CA SER A 295 -6.06 -15.63 -5.52
C SER A 295 -4.83 -16.15 -4.77
N GLY A 296 -4.99 -16.48 -3.49
CA GLY A 296 -3.92 -17.05 -2.66
C GLY A 296 -2.91 -16.04 -2.12
N GLY A 297 -3.11 -14.74 -2.34
CA GLY A 297 -2.33 -13.70 -1.68
C GLY A 297 -2.64 -13.65 -0.18
N GLN A 298 -1.61 -13.62 0.65
CA GLN A 298 -1.69 -13.64 2.12
C GLN A 298 -0.57 -12.81 2.75
N GLY A 299 -0.76 -12.39 4.00
CA GLY A 299 0.25 -11.64 4.77
C GLY A 299 0.35 -10.19 4.32
N ASN A 300 -0.68 -9.39 4.60
CA ASN A 300 -0.60 -7.94 4.44
C ASN A 300 0.47 -7.36 5.40
N PRO A 301 1.19 -6.30 5.00
CA PRO A 301 2.04 -5.55 5.92
C PRO A 301 1.25 -5.00 7.12
N ASP A 302 1.92 -4.88 8.27
CA ASP A 302 1.36 -4.24 9.47
C ASP A 302 1.40 -2.72 9.31
N VAL A 303 0.26 -2.05 9.50
CA VAL A 303 0.16 -0.59 9.40
C VAL A 303 0.62 0.18 10.64
N SER A 304 0.99 -0.50 11.72
CA SER A 304 1.42 0.14 12.98
C SER A 304 2.62 1.07 12.79
N ASP A 305 3.58 0.67 11.95
CA ASP A 305 4.73 1.51 11.61
C ASP A 305 4.32 2.73 10.77
N ALA A 306 3.38 2.54 9.83
CA ALA A 306 2.82 3.64 9.06
C ALA A 306 2.05 4.64 9.93
N ILE A 307 1.31 4.15 10.93
CA ILE A 307 0.62 4.97 11.93
C ILE A 307 1.64 5.76 12.76
N SER A 308 2.72 5.12 13.19
CA SER A 308 3.79 5.79 13.95
C SER A 308 4.44 6.90 13.13
N ALA A 309 4.63 6.69 11.83
CA ALA A 309 5.17 7.69 10.91
C ALA A 309 4.29 8.94 10.75
N MET A 310 2.96 8.83 10.98
CA MET A 310 2.06 9.98 10.93
C MET A 310 2.38 11.01 12.03
N ALA A 311 2.92 10.56 13.17
CA ALA A 311 3.25 11.37 14.33
C ALA A 311 2.13 12.39 14.66
N ASP A 312 2.49 13.67 14.87
CA ASP A 312 1.54 14.75 15.17
C ASP A 312 1.00 15.46 13.91
N GLU A 313 1.35 15.00 12.70
CA GLU A 313 0.84 15.61 11.46
C GLU A 313 -0.66 15.36 11.31
N TRP A 314 -1.39 16.38 10.86
CA TRP A 314 -2.85 16.33 10.76
C TRP A 314 -3.32 15.96 9.35
N PHE A 315 -3.70 14.69 9.18
CA PHE A 315 -4.33 14.18 7.96
C PHE A 315 -5.85 14.15 8.08
N ASN A 316 -6.56 14.83 7.18
CA ASN A 316 -8.03 14.83 7.15
C ASN A 316 -8.59 13.62 6.41
N HIS A 317 -7.85 13.08 5.44
CA HIS A 317 -8.26 11.96 4.62
C HIS A 317 -7.16 10.90 4.58
N ILE A 318 -7.48 9.67 4.95
CA ILE A 318 -6.52 8.55 4.94
C ILE A 318 -7.03 7.50 3.96
N ILE A 319 -6.22 7.15 2.97
CA ILE A 319 -6.54 6.07 2.03
C ILE A 319 -5.90 4.80 2.56
N MET A 320 -6.75 3.83 2.86
CA MET A 320 -6.38 2.56 3.45
C MET A 320 -6.63 1.43 2.44
N PRO A 321 -5.59 0.73 1.94
CA PRO A 321 -5.76 -0.36 0.98
C PRO A 321 -6.07 -1.71 1.65
N TYR A 322 -5.67 -1.88 2.91
CA TYR A 322 -5.79 -3.15 3.63
C TYR A 322 -7.13 -3.27 4.35
N ARG A 323 -7.67 -4.49 4.38
CA ARG A 323 -9.02 -4.77 4.90
C ARG A 323 -9.05 -5.90 5.91
N ASP A 324 -7.88 -6.42 6.29
CA ASP A 324 -7.78 -7.40 7.35
C ASP A 324 -8.12 -6.76 8.71
N THR A 325 -8.66 -7.57 9.60
CA THR A 325 -9.16 -7.09 10.89
C THR A 325 -8.07 -6.45 11.75
N ALA A 326 -6.83 -6.95 11.68
CA ALA A 326 -5.71 -6.44 12.48
C ALA A 326 -5.37 -5.00 12.09
N ASN A 327 -5.09 -4.76 10.80
CA ASN A 327 -4.75 -3.44 10.30
C ASN A 327 -5.91 -2.44 10.44
N LEU A 328 -7.14 -2.87 10.19
CA LEU A 328 -8.30 -2.00 10.37
C LEU A 328 -8.54 -1.63 11.84
N ASN A 329 -8.26 -2.53 12.78
CA ASN A 329 -8.35 -2.23 14.21
C ASN A 329 -7.23 -1.28 14.66
N ALA A 330 -5.99 -1.49 14.20
CA ALA A 330 -4.87 -0.61 14.49
C ALA A 330 -5.16 0.84 14.06
N LEU A 331 -5.62 1.02 12.81
CA LEU A 331 -6.00 2.34 12.32
C LEU A 331 -7.23 2.91 13.05
N ARG A 332 -8.18 2.07 13.50
CA ARG A 332 -9.41 2.53 14.17
C ARG A 332 -9.06 3.13 15.52
N ASP A 333 -8.19 2.45 16.25
CA ASP A 333 -7.77 2.85 17.59
C ASP A 333 -7.03 4.20 17.51
N GLU A 334 -6.13 4.37 16.54
CA GLU A 334 -5.47 5.65 16.26
C GLU A 334 -6.47 6.76 15.86
N MET A 335 -7.39 6.47 14.94
CA MET A 335 -8.38 7.43 14.47
C MET A 335 -9.31 7.90 15.61
N THR A 336 -9.66 6.99 16.52
CA THR A 336 -10.48 7.31 17.69
C THR A 336 -9.69 8.19 18.68
N GLU A 337 -8.40 7.91 18.88
CA GLU A 337 -7.54 8.75 19.71
C GLU A 337 -7.40 10.16 19.15
N ARG A 338 -7.20 10.28 17.83
CA ARG A 338 -7.12 11.54 17.09
C ARG A 338 -8.40 12.37 17.18
N TRP A 339 -9.54 11.72 17.01
CA TRP A 339 -10.86 12.34 17.15
C TRP A 339 -11.16 12.75 18.61
N GLY A 340 -10.56 12.06 19.57
CA GLY A 340 -10.78 12.28 20.99
C GLY A 340 -10.43 13.71 21.45
N PRO A 341 -10.94 14.12 22.62
CA PRO A 341 -10.76 15.47 23.15
C PRO A 341 -9.31 15.83 23.50
N MET A 342 -8.39 14.86 23.47
CA MET A 342 -6.97 15.08 23.78
C MET A 342 -6.18 15.55 22.56
N LYS A 343 -6.39 14.92 21.38
CA LYS A 343 -5.67 15.24 20.14
C LYS A 343 -6.43 16.27 19.28
N MET A 344 -7.76 16.16 19.20
CA MET A 344 -8.62 17.05 18.39
C MET A 344 -8.18 17.20 16.92
N THR A 345 -7.61 16.15 16.33
CA THR A 345 -7.12 16.12 14.94
C THR A 345 -7.92 15.13 14.12
N GLU A 346 -9.18 15.47 13.82
CA GLU A 346 -10.10 14.56 13.15
C GLU A 346 -9.72 14.24 11.70
N GLY A 347 -10.10 13.04 11.25
CA GLY A 347 -9.94 12.60 9.87
C GLY A 347 -10.92 11.50 9.52
N THR A 348 -11.01 11.15 8.23
CA THR A 348 -11.81 10.03 7.72
C THR A 348 -10.93 9.05 6.95
N ALA A 349 -11.09 7.76 7.20
CA ALA A 349 -10.42 6.71 6.44
C ALA A 349 -11.32 6.20 5.30
N TYR A 350 -10.76 6.09 4.11
CA TYR A 350 -11.44 5.64 2.90
C TYR A 350 -10.97 4.26 2.50
N LEU A 351 -11.93 3.37 2.29
CA LEU A 351 -11.79 1.97 1.93
C LEU A 351 -12.66 1.67 0.72
N ALA A 352 -12.41 0.55 0.06
CA ALA A 352 -13.36 -0.05 -0.86
C ALA A 352 -13.24 -1.57 -0.83
N PHE A 353 -14.31 -2.27 -1.18
CA PHE A 353 -14.41 -3.72 -1.15
C PHE A 353 -14.87 -4.26 -2.50
N SER A 354 -14.11 -5.20 -3.07
CA SER A 354 -14.46 -5.92 -4.30
C SER A 354 -14.96 -7.31 -3.96
N GLY A 355 -16.12 -7.70 -4.48
CA GLY A 355 -16.73 -8.98 -4.20
C GLY A 355 -18.19 -9.05 -4.60
N THR A 356 -18.83 -10.19 -4.30
CA THR A 356 -20.26 -10.36 -4.47
C THR A 356 -21.05 -9.47 -3.49
N HIS A 357 -22.34 -9.25 -3.75
CA HIS A 357 -23.22 -8.52 -2.84
C HIS A 357 -23.19 -9.09 -1.42
N ALA A 358 -23.33 -10.42 -1.30
CA ALA A 358 -23.31 -11.11 -0.01
C ALA A 358 -21.97 -10.95 0.74
N GLN A 359 -20.83 -11.08 0.05
CA GLN A 359 -19.51 -10.88 0.68
C GLN A 359 -19.33 -9.43 1.16
N THR A 360 -19.83 -8.47 0.38
CA THR A 360 -19.77 -7.05 0.73
C THR A 360 -20.62 -6.74 1.95
N ALA A 361 -21.84 -7.30 2.03
CA ALA A 361 -22.71 -7.18 3.19
C ALA A 361 -22.08 -7.78 4.45
N THR A 362 -21.54 -8.99 4.37
CA THR A 362 -20.82 -9.64 5.50
C THR A 362 -19.62 -8.82 5.98
N PHE A 363 -18.87 -8.20 5.06
CA PHE A 363 -17.77 -7.31 5.44
C PHE A 363 -18.30 -6.07 6.19
N GLY A 364 -19.37 -5.45 5.69
CA GLY A 364 -20.01 -4.31 6.36
C GLY A 364 -20.57 -4.65 7.75
N GLU A 365 -21.22 -5.80 7.91
CA GLU A 365 -21.73 -6.34 9.19
C GLU A 365 -20.63 -6.62 10.21
N SER A 366 -19.43 -6.95 9.75
CA SER A 366 -18.31 -7.26 10.65
C SER A 366 -17.73 -6.02 11.34
N ARG A 367 -18.15 -4.80 10.97
CA ARG A 367 -17.59 -3.54 11.45
C ARG A 367 -18.67 -2.53 11.87
N ASN A 368 -18.27 -1.54 12.67
CA ASN A 368 -19.14 -0.45 13.13
C ASN A 368 -18.35 0.86 13.31
N ASP A 369 -17.40 1.12 12.41
CA ASP A 369 -16.42 2.19 12.55
C ASP A 369 -16.99 3.51 11.99
N PHE A 370 -17.16 4.52 12.85
CA PHE A 370 -17.78 5.79 12.47
C PHE A 370 -16.87 6.77 11.74
N LEU A 371 -15.55 6.56 11.78
CA LEU A 371 -14.57 7.37 11.05
C LEU A 371 -14.16 6.74 9.71
N TYR A 372 -14.77 5.61 9.33
CA TYR A 372 -14.45 4.88 8.11
C TYR A 372 -15.60 4.98 7.13
N SER A 373 -15.26 5.15 5.85
CA SER A 373 -16.20 4.96 4.74
C SER A 373 -15.66 3.93 3.77
N CYS A 374 -16.44 2.89 3.50
CA CYS A 374 -16.08 1.81 2.59
C CYS A 374 -17.02 1.75 1.40
N MET A 375 -16.50 1.85 0.18
CA MET A 375 -17.28 1.73 -1.04
C MET A 375 -17.36 0.29 -1.57
N GLY A 376 -18.57 -0.20 -1.85
CA GLY A 376 -18.75 -1.47 -2.56
C GLY A 376 -18.41 -1.32 -4.05
N ALA A 377 -17.33 -1.96 -4.50
CA ALA A 377 -16.84 -1.92 -5.89
C ALA A 377 -17.40 -3.04 -6.78
N GLY A 378 -18.06 -4.05 -6.19
CA GLY A 378 -18.63 -5.19 -6.91
C GLY A 378 -17.57 -5.99 -7.69
N SER A 379 -17.92 -6.43 -8.89
CA SER A 379 -17.00 -7.12 -9.82
C SER A 379 -16.25 -6.18 -10.77
N SER A 380 -15.85 -5.00 -10.30
CA SER A 380 -15.04 -4.08 -11.12
C SER A 380 -13.75 -4.76 -11.62
N PRO A 381 -13.31 -4.52 -12.87
CA PRO A 381 -11.96 -4.89 -13.32
C PRO A 381 -10.85 -4.13 -12.58
N THR A 382 -11.18 -2.96 -12.01
CA THR A 382 -10.25 -2.14 -11.23
C THR A 382 -10.24 -2.64 -9.78
N PRO A 383 -9.06 -2.94 -9.19
CA PRO A 383 -8.95 -3.43 -7.83
C PRO A 383 -9.52 -2.46 -6.79
N ALA A 384 -9.98 -3.00 -5.67
CA ALA A 384 -10.63 -2.21 -4.63
C ALA A 384 -9.71 -1.15 -4.01
N TYR A 385 -8.40 -1.40 -3.87
CA TYR A 385 -7.48 -0.38 -3.35
C TYR A 385 -7.41 0.88 -4.25
N LEU A 386 -7.54 0.74 -5.58
CA LEU A 386 -7.63 1.89 -6.49
C LEU A 386 -8.98 2.59 -6.41
N TRP A 387 -10.06 1.86 -6.11
CA TRP A 387 -11.35 2.46 -5.78
C TRP A 387 -11.27 3.32 -4.52
N ALA A 388 -10.63 2.81 -3.45
CA ALA A 388 -10.41 3.56 -2.22
C ALA A 388 -9.62 4.85 -2.48
N ALA A 389 -8.56 4.78 -3.30
CA ALA A 389 -7.78 5.94 -3.72
C ALA A 389 -8.61 6.98 -4.47
N SER A 390 -9.37 6.57 -5.50
CA SER A 390 -10.21 7.48 -6.26
C SER A 390 -11.30 8.10 -5.39
N TYR A 391 -11.94 7.28 -4.56
CA TYR A 391 -13.00 7.69 -3.64
C TYR A 391 -12.52 8.73 -2.63
N GLY A 392 -11.45 8.45 -1.89
CA GLY A 392 -10.89 9.37 -0.91
C GLY A 392 -10.35 10.65 -1.55
N ALA A 393 -9.74 10.56 -2.73
CA ALA A 393 -9.22 11.74 -3.45
C ALA A 393 -10.33 12.69 -3.92
N VAL A 394 -11.43 12.16 -4.46
CA VAL A 394 -12.61 12.95 -4.89
C VAL A 394 -13.31 13.55 -3.68
N ALA A 395 -13.52 12.78 -2.61
CA ALA A 395 -14.11 13.28 -1.37
C ALA A 395 -13.26 14.40 -0.76
N ALA A 396 -11.93 14.22 -0.69
CA ALA A 396 -11.01 15.22 -0.17
C ALA A 396 -11.02 16.53 -0.96
N TYR A 397 -11.08 16.45 -2.30
CA TYR A 397 -11.13 17.64 -3.15
C TYR A 397 -12.40 18.46 -2.90
N GLU A 398 -13.55 17.77 -2.87
CA GLU A 398 -14.85 18.43 -2.82
C GLU A 398 -15.20 18.93 -1.42
N LEU A 399 -14.82 18.20 -0.38
CA LEU A 399 -14.98 18.62 1.01
C LEU A 399 -14.06 19.80 1.36
N ALA A 400 -12.90 19.93 0.70
CA ALA A 400 -12.02 21.08 0.86
C ALA A 400 -12.60 22.37 0.25
N ILE A 401 -13.43 22.25 -0.79
CA ILE A 401 -14.11 23.40 -1.40
C ILE A 401 -15.25 23.86 -0.50
N ASP A 402 -16.12 22.93 -0.09
CA ASP A 402 -17.26 23.20 0.79
C ASP A 402 -17.60 21.96 1.64
N PRO A 403 -17.45 22.02 2.97
CA PRO A 403 -17.76 20.90 3.85
C PRO A 403 -19.24 20.51 3.88
N ALA A 404 -20.15 21.38 3.43
CA ALA A 404 -21.58 21.10 3.35
C ALA A 404 -22.01 20.50 1.99
N ARG A 405 -21.08 20.37 1.03
CA ARG A 405 -21.40 19.89 -0.31
C ARG A 405 -21.76 18.40 -0.28
N PRO A 406 -22.91 18.00 -0.87
CA PRO A 406 -23.19 16.59 -1.06
C PRO A 406 -22.19 15.96 -2.04
N LEU A 407 -21.60 14.83 -1.64
CA LEU A 407 -20.66 14.05 -2.48
C LEU A 407 -21.37 13.17 -3.52
N GLN A 408 -22.71 13.21 -3.57
CA GLN A 408 -23.49 12.46 -4.52
C GLN A 408 -23.22 12.93 -5.96
N THR A 409 -23.26 11.99 -6.90
CA THR A 409 -23.09 12.20 -8.35
C THR A 409 -21.69 12.60 -8.80
N LEU A 410 -20.73 12.68 -7.88
CA LEU A 410 -19.33 12.91 -8.21
C LEU A 410 -18.74 11.67 -8.90
N VAL A 411 -18.09 11.90 -10.03
CA VAL A 411 -17.45 10.84 -10.82
C VAL A 411 -16.15 10.42 -10.14
N LEU A 412 -15.92 9.10 -10.08
CA LEU A 412 -14.66 8.50 -9.66
C LEU A 412 -13.80 8.26 -10.91
N PRO A 413 -12.78 9.09 -11.19
CA PRO A 413 -11.94 8.90 -12.36
C PRO A 413 -11.04 7.68 -12.20
N GLY A 414 -10.60 7.08 -13.30
CA GLY A 414 -9.64 5.97 -13.31
C GLY A 414 -10.18 4.59 -12.86
N VAL A 415 -11.43 4.52 -12.40
CA VAL A 415 -12.08 3.24 -12.04
C VAL A 415 -13.07 2.80 -13.12
N LEU A 416 -13.04 1.51 -13.47
CA LEU A 416 -13.97 0.91 -14.43
C LEU A 416 -15.20 0.34 -13.69
N PRO A 417 -16.42 0.51 -14.20
CA PRO A 417 -17.60 -0.06 -13.56
C PRO A 417 -17.61 -1.59 -13.69
N PRO A 418 -18.34 -2.30 -12.81
CA PRO A 418 -18.70 -3.70 -13.05
C PRO A 418 -19.43 -3.87 -14.39
N PRO A 419 -19.30 -5.04 -15.05
CA PRO A 419 -20.09 -5.38 -16.23
C PRO A 419 -21.58 -5.18 -15.96
N VAL A 420 -22.34 -4.74 -16.98
CA VAL A 420 -23.77 -4.40 -16.81
C VAL A 420 -24.58 -5.55 -16.20
N SER A 421 -24.25 -6.80 -16.53
CA SER A 421 -24.89 -8.01 -16.00
C SER A 421 -24.63 -8.26 -14.51
N GLU A 422 -23.60 -7.66 -13.92
CA GLU A 422 -23.17 -7.84 -12.53
C GLU A 422 -23.33 -6.55 -11.70
N ARG A 423 -23.97 -5.52 -12.26
CA ARG A 423 -24.26 -4.29 -11.52
C ARG A 423 -25.42 -4.53 -10.56
N TRP A 424 -25.23 -4.11 -9.32
CA TRP A 424 -26.26 -4.22 -8.30
C TRP A 424 -27.48 -3.39 -8.64
N ASP A 425 -28.66 -3.95 -8.38
CA ASP A 425 -29.93 -3.24 -8.52
C ASP A 425 -30.15 -2.24 -7.36
N LEU A 426 -31.27 -1.51 -7.39
CA LEU A 426 -31.55 -0.50 -6.37
C LEU A 426 -31.81 -1.13 -4.98
N ASN A 427 -32.41 -2.31 -4.92
CA ASN A 427 -32.70 -2.98 -3.65
C ASN A 427 -31.41 -3.49 -3.01
N GLU A 428 -30.55 -4.13 -3.81
CA GLU A 428 -29.23 -4.58 -3.39
C GLU A 428 -28.38 -3.43 -2.85
N ARG A 429 -28.34 -2.29 -3.56
CA ARG A 429 -27.63 -1.09 -3.10
C ARG A 429 -28.26 -0.50 -1.83
N ASN A 430 -29.59 -0.47 -1.73
CA ASN A 430 -30.24 0.00 -0.50
C ASN A 430 -29.93 -0.90 0.70
N LEU A 431 -29.82 -2.22 0.52
CA LEU A 431 -29.38 -3.14 1.56
C LEU A 431 -27.94 -2.83 2.00
N LEU A 432 -27.02 -2.59 1.06
CA LEU A 432 -25.63 -2.23 1.39
C LEU A 432 -25.53 -0.94 2.22
N LEU A 433 -26.41 0.04 2.00
CA LEU A 433 -26.45 1.25 2.82
C LEU A 433 -26.86 0.96 4.26
N HIS A 434 -27.79 0.02 4.48
CA HIS A 434 -28.11 -0.47 5.83
C HIS A 434 -26.96 -1.26 6.44
N ASP A 435 -26.13 -1.87 5.59
CA ASP A 435 -24.95 -2.61 6.01
C ASP A 435 -23.70 -1.75 6.29
N GLY A 436 -23.80 -0.42 6.21
CA GLY A 436 -22.67 0.49 6.45
C GLY A 436 -21.70 0.57 5.27
N ILE A 437 -22.13 0.22 4.05
CA ILE A 437 -21.32 0.26 2.84
C ILE A 437 -21.82 1.36 1.91
N ALA A 438 -20.92 2.27 1.53
CA ALA A 438 -21.17 3.31 0.55
C ALA A 438 -21.40 2.69 -0.85
N THR A 439 -22.32 3.29 -1.61
CA THR A 439 -22.74 2.76 -2.90
C THR A 439 -22.32 3.65 -4.07
N HIS A 440 -22.17 3.02 -5.22
CA HIS A 440 -21.89 3.69 -6.48
C HIS A 440 -23.02 3.44 -7.49
N LYS A 441 -23.12 4.33 -8.47
CA LYS A 441 -23.95 4.16 -9.67
C LYS A 441 -23.12 4.44 -10.91
N VAL A 442 -23.59 4.02 -12.06
CA VAL A 442 -22.89 4.22 -13.34
C VAL A 442 -23.74 5.11 -14.23
N ASP A 443 -23.15 6.18 -14.74
CA ASP A 443 -23.85 7.10 -15.65
C ASP A 443 -24.00 6.50 -17.06
N ALA A 444 -24.70 7.22 -17.95
CA ALA A 444 -24.88 6.79 -19.34
C ALA A 444 -23.57 6.80 -20.16
N GLY A 445 -22.55 7.52 -19.70
CA GLY A 445 -21.22 7.56 -20.29
C GLY A 445 -20.32 6.41 -19.85
N GLY A 446 -20.78 5.56 -18.92
CA GLY A 446 -19.98 4.46 -18.37
C GLY A 446 -19.06 4.89 -17.23
N ASN A 447 -19.23 6.09 -16.68
CA ASN A 447 -18.45 6.58 -15.55
C ASN A 447 -19.08 6.11 -14.24
N VAL A 448 -18.23 5.65 -13.32
CA VAL A 448 -18.63 5.37 -11.94
C VAL A 448 -18.80 6.69 -11.21
N MET A 449 -19.90 6.84 -10.47
CA MET A 449 -20.13 7.99 -9.61
C MET A 449 -20.64 7.56 -8.23
N ILE A 450 -20.32 8.36 -7.22
CA ILE A 450 -20.80 8.16 -5.85
C ILE A 450 -22.33 8.28 -5.88
N GLU A 451 -23.04 7.23 -5.44
CA GLU A 451 -24.49 7.29 -5.26
C GLU A 451 -24.80 7.83 -3.87
N ARG A 452 -24.23 7.21 -2.84
CA ARG A 452 -24.34 7.66 -1.46
C ARG A 452 -23.13 7.24 -0.64
N GLU A 453 -22.47 8.24 -0.09
CA GLU A 453 -21.41 8.07 0.90
C GLU A 453 -22.03 7.93 2.29
N VAL A 454 -21.64 6.86 3.00
CA VAL A 454 -22.01 6.59 4.38
C VAL A 454 -20.79 6.11 5.15
N THR A 455 -20.79 6.32 6.46
CA THR A 455 -19.83 5.70 7.36
C THR A 455 -20.15 4.22 7.56
N MET A 456 -19.20 3.43 8.02
CA MET A 456 -19.45 2.04 8.45
C MET A 456 -20.23 1.95 9.78
N TYR A 457 -20.60 3.07 10.39
CA TYR A 457 -21.43 3.11 11.58
C TYR A 457 -22.88 2.72 11.30
N ARG A 458 -23.34 1.67 11.97
CA ARG A 458 -24.67 1.06 11.84
C ARG A 458 -25.41 1.05 13.16
N LEU A 459 -24.73 0.68 14.23
CA LEU A 459 -25.31 0.41 15.55
C LEU A 459 -24.88 1.51 16.52
N ASN A 460 -25.86 2.01 17.28
CA ASN A 460 -25.59 2.99 18.33
C ASN A 460 -25.30 2.29 19.66
N SER A 461 -25.10 3.04 20.74
CA SER A 461 -24.79 2.47 22.06
C SER A 461 -25.86 1.51 22.62
N TYR A 462 -27.07 1.52 22.05
CA TYR A 462 -28.18 0.64 22.44
C TYR A 462 -28.33 -0.59 21.54
N GLY A 463 -27.49 -0.73 20.50
CA GLY A 463 -27.68 -1.69 19.41
C GLY A 463 -28.41 -1.02 18.26
#